data_AF-A0A7J6WXG4-F1
#
_entry.id   AF-A0A7J6WXG4-F1
#
_cell.length_a   1.000
_cell.length_b   1.000
_cell.length_c   1.000
_cell.angle_alpha   90.00
_cell.angle_beta   90.00
_cell.angle_gamma   90.00
#
_symmetry.space_group_name_H-M   'P 1'
#
loop_
_entity.id
_entity.type
_entity.pdbx_description
1 polymer ?
#
loop_
_entity_poly.entity_id
_entity_poly.type
_entity_poly.pdbx_seq_one_letter_code
_entity_poly.pdbx_strand_id
1 'polypeptide(L)'
;VKQIIKSYRWAPFLPVATDSSMLSVLLLLSKYRLRSVPVIETGKPFIRNFITQSAVVQGLETCKGRDWFDYIAARPISDFGLPFMSNNSV
;
A
#
# COMPACT_ATOMS: atom_id res chain seq x y z
N VAL A 1 28.51 -3.17 -14.43
CA VAL A 1 27.98 -1.83 -14.10
C VAL A 1 26.91 -1.33 -15.10
N LYS A 2 27.13 -1.37 -16.42
CA LYS A 2 26.14 -0.93 -17.44
C LYS A 2 24.76 -1.62 -17.40
N GLN A 3 24.66 -2.85 -16.89
CA GLN A 3 23.38 -3.57 -16.81
C GLN A 3 22.44 -3.07 -15.70
N ILE A 4 22.98 -2.53 -14.59
CA ILE A 4 22.19 -2.04 -13.45
C ILE A 4 21.46 -0.74 -13.82
N ILE A 5 22.08 0.08 -14.66
CA ILE A 5 21.51 1.36 -15.13
C ILE A 5 20.32 1.13 -16.07
N LYS A 6 20.30 0.01 -16.81
CA LYS A 6 19.18 -0.36 -17.70
C LYS A 6 17.97 -0.93 -16.97
N SER A 7 18.15 -1.54 -15.79
CA SER A 7 17.06 -2.10 -14.99
C SER A 7 16.47 -1.10 -13.98
N TYR A 8 17.08 0.09 -13.85
CA TYR A 8 16.53 1.15 -13.03
C TYR A 8 15.24 1.66 -13.66
N ARG A 9 14.11 1.13 -13.19
CA ARG A 9 12.79 1.62 -13.58
C ARG A 9 12.75 3.11 -13.33
N TRP A 10 12.49 3.90 -14.38
CA TRP A 10 12.05 5.29 -14.31
C TRP A 10 10.63 5.38 -13.71
N ALA A 11 10.40 4.71 -12.59
CA ALA A 11 9.20 4.87 -11.80
C ALA A 11 9.44 6.05 -10.84
N PRO A 12 8.49 6.98 -10.71
CA PRO A 12 8.65 8.10 -9.80
C PRO A 12 8.90 7.58 -8.38
N PHE A 13 10.04 7.98 -7.80
CA PHE A 13 10.34 7.74 -6.40
C PHE A 13 9.47 8.66 -5.57
N LEU A 14 8.44 8.10 -4.93
CA LEU A 14 7.47 8.87 -4.15
C LEU A 14 7.51 8.42 -2.68
N PRO A 15 8.46 8.96 -1.89
CA PRO A 15 8.59 8.61 -0.49
C PRO A 15 7.51 9.30 0.34
N VAL A 16 7.24 8.72 1.51
CA VAL A 16 6.49 9.37 2.59
C VAL A 16 7.43 9.70 3.73
N ALA A 17 7.16 10.81 4.41
CA ALA A 17 7.88 11.14 5.63
C ALA A 17 7.25 10.43 6.83
N THR A 18 7.96 10.34 7.96
CA THR A 18 7.48 9.68 9.18
C THR A 18 6.24 10.32 9.80
N ASP A 19 5.96 11.58 9.47
CA ASP A 19 4.78 12.35 9.87
C ASP A 19 3.63 12.28 8.86
N SER A 20 3.83 11.60 7.72
CA SER A 20 2.81 11.46 6.69
C SER A 20 1.69 10.52 7.15
N SER A 21 0.47 10.83 6.75
CA SER A 21 -0.70 10.04 7.14
C SER A 21 -0.71 8.64 6.50
N MET A 22 -1.32 7.68 7.18
CA MET A 22 -1.55 6.34 6.62
C MET A 22 -2.45 6.39 5.36
N LEU A 23 -3.35 7.36 5.27
CA LEU A 23 -4.16 7.61 4.07
C LEU A 23 -3.28 7.88 2.85
N SER A 24 -2.23 8.70 3.00
CA SER A 24 -1.25 8.97 1.94
C SER A 24 -0.59 7.68 1.46
N VAL A 25 -0.18 6.81 2.38
CA VAL A 25 0.41 5.50 2.06
C VAL A 25 -0.59 4.61 1.29
N LEU A 26 -1.83 4.54 1.75
CA LEU A 26 -2.90 3.77 1.11
C LEU A 26 -3.18 4.26 -0.32
N LEU A 27 -3.21 5.58 -0.55
CA LEU A 27 -3.37 6.16 -1.88
C LEU A 27 -2.20 5.78 -2.80
N LEU A 28 -0.98 5.86 -2.30
CA LEU A 28 0.22 5.48 -3.06
C LEU A 28 0.21 4.01 -3.46
N LEU A 29 -0.17 3.12 -2.55
CA LEU A 29 -0.26 1.69 -2.82
C LEU A 29 -1.42 1.34 -3.76
N SER A 30 -2.58 1.97 -3.60
CA SER A 30 -3.81 1.62 -4.34
C SER A 30 -3.90 2.36 -5.69
N LYS A 31 -3.89 3.70 -5.68
CA LYS A 31 -4.07 4.52 -6.89
C LYS A 31 -2.88 4.44 -7.83
N TYR A 32 -1.68 4.50 -7.28
CA TYR A 32 -0.43 4.44 -8.05
C TYR A 32 0.10 3.02 -8.20
N ARG A 33 -0.60 2.02 -7.67
CA ARG A 33 -0.27 0.58 -7.76
C ARG A 33 1.16 0.27 -7.35
N LEU A 34 1.69 1.00 -6.37
CA LEU A 34 3.02 0.75 -5.82
C LEU A 34 2.99 -0.54 -4.97
N ARG A 35 4.06 -1.34 -5.07
CA ARG A 35 4.22 -2.56 -4.24
C ARG A 35 4.73 -2.25 -2.84
N SER A 36 5.52 -1.19 -2.73
CA SER A 36 6.04 -0.67 -1.48
C SER A 36 6.23 0.84 -1.57
N VAL A 37 6.14 1.51 -0.43
CA VAL A 37 6.36 2.94 -0.28
C VAL A 37 7.58 3.16 0.63
N PRO A 38 8.63 3.84 0.16
CA PRO A 38 9.77 4.17 1.00
C PRO A 38 9.40 5.24 2.03
N VAL A 39 9.91 5.07 3.25
CA VAL A 39 9.75 6.01 4.36
C VAL A 39 11.07 6.74 4.59
N ILE A 40 11.03 8.06 4.59
CA ILE A 40 12.18 8.94 4.87
C ILE A 40 11.96 9.67 6.20
N GLU A 41 13.06 10.11 6.82
CA GLU A 41 12.98 11.03 7.94
C GLU A 41 12.80 12.46 7.42
N THR A 42 11.89 13.23 8.01
CA THR A 42 11.62 14.61 7.60
C THR A 42 12.92 15.43 7.67
N GLY A 43 13.30 16.06 6.55
CA GLY A 43 14.52 16.87 6.45
C GLY A 43 15.82 16.08 6.18
N LYS A 44 15.77 14.75 6.05
CA LYS A 44 16.94 13.93 5.68
C LYS A 44 16.66 13.11 4.41
N PRO A 45 17.62 13.01 3.47
CA PRO A 45 17.40 12.31 2.20
C PRO A 45 17.53 10.78 2.29
N PHE A 46 17.57 10.21 3.50
CA PHE A 46 17.84 8.79 3.71
C PHE A 46 16.55 7.99 3.89
N ILE A 47 16.46 6.84 3.22
CA ILE A 47 15.38 5.88 3.41
C ILE A 47 15.61 5.18 4.75
N ARG A 48 14.62 5.28 5.63
CA ARG A 48 14.62 4.62 6.93
C ARG A 48 13.93 3.26 6.88
N ASN A 49 12.87 3.12 6.07
CA ASN A 49 12.10 1.89 5.99
C ASN A 49 11.28 1.79 4.68
N PHE A 50 10.55 0.69 4.51
CA PHE A 50 9.55 0.50 3.46
C PHE A 50 8.23 0.00 4.06
N ILE A 51 7.11 0.52 3.57
CA ILE A 51 5.78 0.00 3.85
C ILE A 51 5.31 -0.80 2.64
N THR A 52 5.07 -2.10 2.82
CA THR A 52 4.56 -2.99 1.77
C THR A 52 3.04 -3.12 1.85
N GLN A 53 2.40 -3.56 0.75
CA GLN A 53 0.96 -3.86 0.77
C GLN A 53 0.57 -4.89 1.86
N SER A 54 1.40 -5.92 2.06
CA SER A 54 1.17 -6.91 3.13
C SER A 54 1.26 -6.31 4.53
N ALA A 55 2.24 -5.43 4.78
CA ALA A 55 2.38 -4.74 6.05
C ALA A 55 1.17 -3.84 6.36
N VAL A 56 0.58 -3.22 5.32
CA VAL A 56 -0.67 -2.47 5.48
C VAL A 56 -1.83 -3.37 5.89
N VAL A 57 -1.99 -4.54 5.27
CA VAL A 57 -3.05 -5.50 5.65
C VAL A 57 -2.90 -5.93 7.11
N GLN A 58 -1.68 -6.30 7.52
CA GLN A 58 -1.38 -6.64 8.91
C GLN A 58 -1.63 -5.46 9.87
N GLY A 59 -1.28 -4.23 9.44
CA GLY A 59 -1.57 -3.02 10.21
C GLY A 59 -3.07 -2.77 10.37
N LEU A 60 -3.87 -2.98 9.32
CA LEU A 60 -5.32 -2.84 9.38
C LEU A 60 -5.97 -3.90 10.28
N GLU A 61 -5.43 -5.11 10.36
CA GLU A 61 -5.90 -6.15 11.28
C GLU A 61 -5.89 -5.67 12.74
N THR A 62 -4.91 -4.82 13.11
CA THR A 62 -4.85 -4.23 14.46
C THR A 62 -5.99 -3.24 14.76
N CYS A 63 -6.78 -2.85 13.76
CA CYS A 63 -7.97 -2.01 13.93
C CYS A 63 -9.23 -2.79 14.32
N LYS A 64 -9.15 -4.13 14.44
CA LYS A 64 -10.24 -4.98 14.93
C LYS A 64 -10.81 -4.45 16.26
N GLY A 65 -12.13 -4.41 16.39
CA GLY A 65 -12.82 -3.87 17.56
C GLY A 65 -13.14 -2.37 17.44
N ARG A 66 -12.81 -1.71 16.33
CA ARG A 66 -13.28 -0.37 16.03
C ARG A 66 -14.54 -0.47 15.18
N ASP A 67 -15.61 0.21 15.59
CA ASP A 67 -16.93 0.15 14.93
C ASP A 67 -16.87 0.32 13.41
N TRP A 68 -16.12 1.32 12.94
CA TRP A 68 -15.97 1.59 11.50
C TRP A 68 -15.26 0.45 10.75
N PHE A 69 -14.27 -0.19 11.38
CA PHE A 69 -13.49 -1.26 10.76
C PHE A 69 -14.29 -2.54 10.75
N ASP A 70 -14.90 -2.89 11.88
CA ASP A 70 -15.73 -4.09 12.01
C ASP A 70 -16.96 -4.01 11.10
N TYR A 71 -17.57 -2.83 10.95
CA TYR A 71 -18.66 -2.61 9.99
C TYR A 71 -18.25 -2.91 8.55
N ILE A 72 -17.08 -2.42 8.10
CA ILE A 72 -16.59 -2.67 6.73
C ILE A 72 -16.16 -4.13 6.57
N ALA A 73 -15.43 -4.68 7.54
CA ALA A 73 -14.88 -6.02 7.51
C ALA A 73 -15.96 -7.12 7.54
N ALA A 74 -17.14 -6.84 8.10
CA ALA A 74 -18.27 -7.75 8.12
C ALA A 74 -19.00 -7.87 6.76
N ARG A 75 -18.78 -6.94 5.83
CA ARG A 75 -19.47 -6.95 4.53
C ARG A 75 -18.80 -7.91 3.55
N PRO A 76 -19.58 -8.71 2.79
CA PRO A 76 -19.01 -9.57 1.76
C PRO A 76 -18.40 -8.72 0.63
N ILE A 77 -17.39 -9.27 -0.05
CA ILE A 77 -16.71 -8.57 -1.16
C ILE A 77 -17.69 -8.15 -2.27
N SER A 78 -18.78 -8.91 -2.46
CA SER A 78 -19.86 -8.61 -3.41
C SER A 78 -20.56 -7.28 -3.18
N ASP A 79 -20.59 -6.78 -1.94
CA ASP A 79 -21.25 -5.52 -1.58
C ASP A 79 -20.50 -4.28 -2.08
N PHE A 80 -19.21 -4.43 -2.42
CA PHE A 80 -18.34 -3.31 -2.75
C PHE A 80 -18.33 -2.97 -4.25
N GLY A 81 -19.20 -3.58 -5.05
CA GLY A 81 -19.27 -3.34 -6.50
C GLY A 81 -18.00 -3.75 -7.24
N LEU A 82 -17.17 -4.60 -6.63
CA LEU A 82 -16.00 -5.17 -7.28
C LEU A 82 -16.47 -6.16 -8.36
N PRO A 83 -15.76 -6.24 -9.50
CA PRO A 83 -16.15 -7.15 -10.57
C PRO A 83 -16.20 -8.59 -10.05
N PHE A 84 -17.30 -9.27 -10.33
CA PHE A 84 -17.45 -10.69 -9.99
C PHE A 84 -16.39 -11.48 -10.77
N MET A 85 -15.43 -12.09 -10.09
CA MET A 85 -14.54 -13.06 -10.72
C MET A 85 -15.29 -14.38 -10.77
N SER A 86 -15.82 -14.74 -11.94
CA SER A 86 -16.29 -16.10 -12.16
C SER A 86 -15.12 -17.06 -11.97
N ASN A 87 -15.36 -18.20 -11.30
CA ASN A 87 -14.42 -19.31 -11.29
C ASN A 87 -14.27 -19.82 -12.73
N ASN A 88 -13.42 -19.19 -13.54
CA ASN A 88 -12.87 -19.87 -14.70
C ASN A 88 -11.94 -20.94 -14.14
N SER A 89 -12.50 -22.13 -13.95
CA SER A 89 -11.75 -23.38 -13.90
C SER A 89 -10.85 -23.41 -15.13
N VAL A 90 -9.54 -23.42 -14.89
CA VAL A 90 -8.52 -23.73 -15.90
C VAL A 90 -8.69 -25.18 -16.33
#